data_AF-A0A381YIC8-F1
#
_entry.id   AF-A0A381YIC8-F1
#
_cell.length_a   1.000
_cell.length_b   1.000
_cell.length_c   1.000
_cell.angle_alpha   90.00
_cell.angle_beta   90.00
_cell.angle_gamma   90.00
#
_symmetry.space_group_name_H-M   'P 1'
#
loop_
_entity.id
_entity.type
_entity.pdbx_description
1 polymer ?
#
loop_
_entity_poly.entity_id
_entity_poly.type
_entity_poly.pdbx_seq_one_letter_code
_entity_poly.pdbx_strand_id
1 'polypeptide(L)'
;MNKSKLLKLLALFLSIGVVAAACGSDSDGDDAAPATTAAAPATTAEVEVVAGGSLLDTVQARGTLNCGVSGSAVAFSETQADGSVTGIDADFCRAVAAAVLGDAGAVNFVALTASERFTAVQTGDVDVLMRNTTWTQSRDSSVGMDFGPTTYYDGQQLMAR
;
A
#
# COMPACT_ATOMS: atom_id res chain seq x y z
N MET A 1 18.50 -21.48 -49.11
CA MET A 1 17.91 -20.97 -47.85
C MET A 1 17.18 -19.66 -48.17
N ASN A 2 15.85 -19.63 -48.05
CA ASN A 2 15.02 -18.57 -48.64
C ASN A 2 15.26 -17.23 -47.93
N LYS A 3 15.51 -16.15 -48.69
CA LYS A 3 15.81 -14.79 -48.18
C LYS A 3 14.81 -14.31 -47.10
N SER A 4 13.55 -14.72 -47.20
CA SER A 4 12.50 -14.44 -46.21
C SER A 4 12.75 -15.09 -44.83
N LYS A 5 13.33 -16.29 -44.79
CA LYS A 5 13.68 -16.97 -43.52
C LYS A 5 14.93 -16.35 -42.87
N LEU A 6 15.86 -15.85 -43.68
CA LEU A 6 17.06 -15.15 -43.20
C LEU A 6 16.71 -13.78 -42.59
N LEU A 7 15.76 -13.04 -43.18
CA LEU A 7 15.26 -11.78 -42.60
C LEU A 7 14.50 -11.99 -41.28
N LYS A 8 13.71 -13.07 -41.16
CA LYS A 8 13.00 -13.39 -39.90
C LYS A 8 13.93 -13.84 -38.78
N LEU A 9 15.04 -14.50 -39.11
CA LEU A 9 16.09 -14.87 -38.13
C LEU A 9 16.92 -13.65 -37.70
N LEU A 10 17.20 -12.70 -38.60
CA LEU A 10 17.89 -11.45 -38.24
C LEU A 10 17.04 -10.55 -37.33
N ALA A 11 15.73 -10.50 -37.55
CA ALA A 11 14.80 -9.71 -36.72
C ALA A 11 14.60 -10.30 -35.31
N LEU A 12 14.76 -11.62 -35.14
CA LEU A 12 14.64 -12.29 -33.84
C LEU A 12 15.89 -12.13 -32.96
N PHE A 13 17.06 -11.89 -33.56
CA PHE A 13 18.31 -11.65 -32.83
C PHE A 13 18.52 -10.18 -32.42
N LEU A 14 17.82 -9.22 -33.04
CA LEU A 14 17.96 -7.80 -32.71
C LEU A 14 17.16 -7.36 -31.47
N SER A 15 16.26 -8.21 -30.95
CA SER A 15 15.45 -7.92 -29.76
C SER A 15 16.01 -8.50 -28.44
N ILE A 16 17.21 -9.10 -28.44
CA ILE A 16 17.86 -9.68 -27.25
C ILE A 16 19.17 -8.92 -26.91
N GLY A 17 19.23 -7.62 -27.23
CA GLY A 17 20.46 -6.82 -27.15
C GLY A 17 20.45 -5.63 -26.18
N VAL A 18 19.44 -5.46 -25.32
CA VAL A 18 19.35 -4.32 -24.39
C VAL A 18 18.89 -4.77 -23.01
N VAL A 19 19.66 -5.65 -22.35
CA VAL A 19 19.65 -5.81 -20.88
C VAL A 19 21.04 -6.27 -20.44
N ALA A 20 22.04 -5.38 -20.44
CA ALA A 20 23.34 -5.61 -19.81
C ALA A 20 24.16 -4.31 -19.71
N ALA A 21 23.65 -3.30 -19.02
CA ALA A 21 24.44 -2.12 -18.63
C ALA A 21 23.80 -1.41 -17.43
N ALA A 22 23.72 -2.10 -16.29
CA ALA A 22 23.48 -1.49 -14.99
C ALA A 22 23.99 -2.39 -13.85
N CYS A 23 25.20 -2.94 -14.01
CA CYS A 23 26.03 -3.30 -12.87
C CYS A 23 27.19 -2.32 -12.87
N GLY A 24 26.95 -1.14 -12.30
CA GLY A 24 28.02 -0.24 -11.90
C GLY A 24 28.78 -0.90 -10.77
N SER A 25 30.07 -1.11 -10.97
CA SER A 25 31.04 -1.51 -9.96
C SER A 25 31.22 -0.35 -8.99
N ASP A 26 30.85 -0.51 -7.71
CA ASP A 26 31.32 0.39 -6.67
C ASP A 26 32.62 -0.16 -6.09
N SER A 27 33.64 0.68 -6.21
CA SER A 27 35.03 0.43 -5.87
C SER A 27 35.28 0.37 -4.37
N ASP A 28 36.35 -0.34 -4.05
CA ASP A 28 36.93 -0.60 -2.75
C ASP A 28 36.97 0.60 -1.78
N GLY A 29 36.78 0.26 -0.50
CA GLY A 29 36.86 1.17 0.63
C GLY A 29 38.26 1.75 0.84
N ASP A 30 38.27 3.02 1.23
CA ASP A 30 39.45 3.74 1.68
C ASP A 30 39.33 3.97 3.19
N ASP A 31 40.21 3.30 3.94
CA ASP A 31 40.48 3.53 5.36
C ASP A 31 41.11 4.91 5.55
N ALA A 32 40.44 5.79 6.31
CA ALA A 32 41.06 7.00 6.85
C ALA A 32 40.74 7.18 8.34
N ALA A 33 41.81 7.13 9.14
CA ALA A 33 41.86 7.33 10.58
C ALA A 33 41.30 8.70 11.03
N PRO A 34 40.89 8.87 12.31
CA PRO A 34 40.21 10.08 12.76
C PRO A 34 41.20 11.23 12.99
N ALA A 35 40.95 12.38 12.37
CA ALA A 35 41.60 13.64 12.70
C ALA A 35 40.71 14.47 13.64
N THR A 36 41.19 14.64 14.86
CA THR A 36 40.61 15.47 15.93
C THR A 36 40.52 16.92 15.47
N THR A 37 39.30 17.46 15.32
CA THR A 37 39.07 18.90 15.10
C THR A 37 38.11 19.42 16.16
N ALA A 38 38.53 20.52 16.79
CA ALA A 38 37.92 21.14 17.97
C ALA A 38 36.47 21.61 17.74
N ALA A 39 35.63 21.42 18.75
CA ALA A 39 34.23 21.84 18.78
C ALA A 39 34.10 23.38 18.85
N ALA A 40 33.51 23.97 17.81
CA ALA A 40 32.89 25.29 17.89
C ALA A 40 31.42 25.12 18.34
N PRO A 41 30.84 26.06 19.11
CA PRO A 41 29.44 25.97 19.52
C PRO A 41 28.55 26.15 18.29
N ALA A 42 27.96 25.05 17.82
CA ALA A 42 26.90 25.08 16.83
C ALA A 42 25.65 25.65 17.49
N THR A 43 25.26 26.86 17.09
CA THR A 43 23.89 27.33 17.30
C THR A 43 22.95 26.38 16.57
N THR A 44 22.24 25.57 17.34
CA THR A 44 21.19 24.69 16.84
C THR A 44 20.05 25.59 16.35
N ALA A 45 20.09 25.97 15.07
CA ALA A 45 18.88 26.38 14.40
C ALA A 45 17.98 25.14 14.38
N GLU A 46 16.90 25.17 15.16
CA GLU A 46 15.80 24.24 15.03
C GLU A 46 15.24 24.44 13.61
N VAL A 47 15.72 23.62 12.68
CA VAL A 47 15.05 23.41 11.40
C VAL A 47 13.80 22.61 11.77
N GLU A 48 12.70 23.32 11.94
CA GLU A 48 11.38 22.69 11.98
C GLU A 48 11.17 22.04 10.60
N VAL A 49 11.47 20.74 10.53
CA VAL A 49 11.09 19.90 9.41
C VAL A 49 9.57 19.86 9.46
N VAL A 50 8.91 20.71 8.70
CA VAL A 50 7.49 20.53 8.39
C VAL A 50 7.42 19.27 7.53
N ALA A 51 7.40 18.12 8.20
CA ALA A 51 7.02 16.86 7.60
C ALA A 51 5.64 17.09 6.97
N GLY A 52 5.48 16.75 5.69
CA GLY A 52 4.13 16.57 5.16
C GLY A 52 3.35 15.70 6.15
N GLY A 53 2.21 16.21 6.63
CA GLY A 53 1.51 15.61 7.77
C GLY A 53 1.30 14.11 7.58
N SER A 54 1.36 13.35 8.67
CA SER A 54 1.11 11.93 8.63
C SER A 54 -0.30 11.64 8.09
N LEU A 55 -0.54 10.40 7.63
CA LEU A 55 -1.91 9.97 7.29
C LEU A 55 -2.87 10.20 8.46
N LEU A 56 -2.40 9.97 9.70
CA LEU A 56 -3.18 10.23 10.91
C LEU A 56 -3.57 11.70 11.04
N ASP A 57 -2.62 12.62 10.86
CA ASP A 57 -2.89 14.07 10.91
C ASP A 57 -3.92 14.47 9.84
N THR A 58 -3.82 13.88 8.65
CA THR A 58 -4.75 14.11 7.55
C THR A 58 -6.17 13.64 7.90
N VAL A 59 -6.30 12.44 8.47
CA VAL A 59 -7.58 11.87 8.91
C VAL A 59 -8.19 12.70 10.04
N GLN A 60 -7.38 13.09 11.04
CA GLN A 60 -7.82 13.89 12.18
C GLN A 60 -8.25 15.30 11.76
N ALA A 61 -7.49 15.96 10.88
CA ALA A 61 -7.85 17.27 10.34
C ALA A 61 -9.15 17.22 9.52
N ARG A 62 -9.36 16.13 8.76
CA ARG A 62 -10.61 15.90 8.01
C ARG A 62 -11.79 15.52 8.91
N GLY A 63 -11.54 14.91 10.07
CA GLY A 63 -12.57 14.44 11.00
C GLY A 63 -13.38 13.24 10.49
N THR A 64 -12.89 12.52 9.49
CA THR A 64 -13.57 11.34 8.93
C THR A 64 -12.55 10.36 8.34
N LEU A 65 -12.70 9.09 8.69
CA LEU A 65 -11.92 7.98 8.14
C LEU A 65 -12.55 7.48 6.83
N ASN A 66 -11.84 7.57 5.71
CA ASN A 66 -12.22 6.93 4.46
C ASN A 66 -11.81 5.45 4.53
N CYS A 67 -12.76 4.56 4.80
CA CYS A 67 -12.51 3.13 4.91
C CYS A 67 -12.99 2.39 3.66
N GLY A 68 -12.05 1.76 2.95
CA GLY A 68 -12.35 0.89 1.82
C GLY A 68 -12.96 -0.44 2.27
N VAL A 69 -14.12 -0.80 1.72
CA VAL A 69 -14.86 -2.04 2.03
C VAL A 69 -15.38 -2.71 0.76
N SER A 70 -16.00 -3.89 0.87
CA SER A 70 -16.58 -4.59 -0.30
C SER A 70 -17.97 -4.07 -0.65
N GLY A 71 -18.78 -3.76 0.38
CA GLY A 71 -20.19 -3.36 0.23
C GLY A 71 -21.14 -4.48 -0.26
N SER A 72 -20.62 -5.65 -0.60
CA SER A 72 -21.35 -6.79 -1.17
C SER A 72 -20.91 -8.14 -0.60
N ALA A 73 -19.98 -8.15 0.36
CA ALA A 73 -19.49 -9.36 0.98
C ALA A 73 -20.30 -9.65 2.24
N VAL A 74 -21.29 -10.54 2.11
CA VAL A 74 -22.20 -10.94 3.20
C VAL A 74 -21.39 -11.27 4.47
N ALA A 75 -21.86 -10.77 5.61
CA ALA A 75 -21.24 -10.85 6.94
C ALA A 75 -19.89 -10.10 7.13
N PHE A 76 -19.22 -9.69 6.05
CA PHE A 76 -17.97 -8.91 6.11
C PHE A 76 -18.25 -7.42 5.97
N SER A 77 -18.73 -7.00 4.80
CA SER A 77 -19.18 -5.64 4.55
C SER A 77 -20.27 -5.67 3.49
N GLU A 78 -21.50 -5.39 3.91
CA GLU A 78 -22.68 -5.37 3.06
C GLU A 78 -23.40 -4.05 3.23
N THR A 79 -23.68 -3.38 2.11
CA THR A 79 -24.48 -2.16 2.06
C THR A 79 -25.95 -2.54 2.11
N GLN A 80 -26.63 -2.05 3.14
CA GLN A 80 -28.04 -2.29 3.39
C GLN A 80 -28.91 -1.36 2.52
N ALA A 81 -30.22 -1.67 2.46
CA ALA A 81 -31.18 -0.88 1.71
C ALA A 81 -31.31 0.58 2.20
N ASP A 82 -31.00 0.85 3.48
CA ASP A 82 -30.98 2.18 4.07
C ASP A 82 -29.64 2.92 3.87
N GLY A 83 -28.69 2.31 3.16
CA GLY A 83 -27.36 2.85 2.89
C GLY A 83 -26.34 2.62 4.01
N SER A 84 -26.73 2.04 5.15
CA SER A 84 -25.78 1.63 6.20
C SER A 84 -24.90 0.48 5.72
N VAL A 85 -23.69 0.36 6.28
CA VAL A 85 -22.77 -0.76 5.98
C VAL A 85 -22.58 -1.62 7.23
N THR A 86 -22.89 -2.90 7.11
CA THR A 86 -22.85 -3.87 8.24
C THR A 86 -21.87 -5.01 7.98
N GLY A 87 -21.45 -5.68 9.04
CA GLY A 87 -20.51 -6.81 9.00
C GLY A 87 -19.17 -6.53 9.66
N ILE A 88 -18.34 -7.58 9.82
CA ILE A 88 -17.11 -7.52 10.61
C ILE A 88 -16.09 -6.50 10.07
N ASP A 89 -15.92 -6.39 8.74
CA ASP A 89 -15.02 -5.41 8.15
C ASP A 89 -15.50 -3.97 8.42
N ALA A 90 -16.81 -3.76 8.36
CA ALA A 90 -17.41 -2.46 8.66
C ALA A 90 -17.28 -2.09 10.15
N ASP A 91 -17.42 -3.07 11.04
CA ASP A 91 -17.19 -2.89 12.48
C ASP A 91 -15.74 -2.52 12.79
N PHE A 92 -14.77 -3.12 12.09
CA PHE A 92 -13.38 -2.72 12.23
C PHE A 92 -13.11 -1.30 11.72
N CYS A 93 -13.72 -0.86 10.62
CA CYS A 93 -13.63 0.55 10.21
C CYS A 93 -14.14 1.49 11.31
N ARG A 94 -15.29 1.17 11.93
CA ARG A 94 -15.86 1.94 13.05
C ARG A 94 -14.93 1.92 14.27
N ALA A 95 -14.30 0.79 14.55
CA ALA A 95 -13.33 0.67 15.66
C ALA A 95 -12.09 1.55 15.43
N VAL A 96 -11.56 1.59 14.19
CA VAL A 96 -10.44 2.47 13.84
C VAL A 96 -10.85 3.94 13.96
N ALA A 97 -12.01 4.32 13.43
CA ALA A 97 -12.52 5.69 13.57
C ALA A 97 -12.73 6.10 15.04
N ALA A 98 -13.30 5.22 15.86
CA ALA A 98 -13.42 5.45 17.30
C ALA A 98 -12.04 5.67 17.96
N ALA A 99 -11.03 4.90 17.56
CA ALA A 99 -9.69 4.99 18.14
C ALA A 99 -8.94 6.28 17.71
N VAL A 100 -9.08 6.71 16.46
CA VAL A 100 -8.29 7.82 15.90
C VAL A 100 -9.01 9.17 15.89
N LEU A 101 -10.35 9.17 15.90
CA LEU A 101 -11.21 10.36 15.85
C LEU A 101 -12.08 10.52 17.11
N GLY A 102 -12.20 9.49 17.95
CA GLY A 102 -13.08 9.51 19.12
C GLY A 102 -14.57 9.31 18.79
N ASP A 103 -14.91 9.03 17.53
CA ASP A 103 -16.28 8.79 17.08
C ASP A 103 -16.34 7.58 16.12
N ALA A 104 -17.05 6.54 16.54
CA ALA A 104 -17.27 5.34 15.73
C ALA A 104 -18.10 5.61 14.46
N GLY A 105 -18.89 6.69 14.45
CA GLY A 105 -19.71 7.11 13.31
C GLY A 105 -18.95 7.95 12.28
N ALA A 106 -17.72 8.40 12.59
CA ALA A 106 -16.90 9.23 11.72
C ALA A 106 -16.20 8.41 10.62
N VAL A 107 -16.97 7.59 9.90
CA VAL A 107 -16.49 6.72 8.81
C VAL A 107 -17.22 7.08 7.52
N ASN A 108 -16.45 7.32 6.46
CA ASN A 108 -16.93 7.29 5.09
C ASN A 108 -16.58 5.92 4.48
N PHE A 109 -17.59 5.10 4.19
CA PHE A 109 -17.41 3.80 3.57
C PHE A 109 -17.28 3.92 2.06
N VAL A 110 -16.17 3.43 1.51
CA VAL A 110 -15.91 3.42 0.06
C VAL A 110 -15.98 1.99 -0.44
N ALA A 111 -16.99 1.65 -1.22
CA ALA A 111 -17.14 0.32 -1.80
C ALA A 111 -16.16 0.12 -2.96
N LEU A 112 -15.33 -0.92 -2.88
CA LEU A 112 -14.26 -1.21 -3.84
C LEU A 112 -14.35 -2.65 -4.36
N THR A 113 -14.03 -2.84 -5.63
CA THR A 113 -13.82 -4.19 -6.17
C THR A 113 -12.48 -4.78 -5.72
N ALA A 114 -12.29 -6.07 -5.94
CA ALA A 114 -11.02 -6.74 -5.63
C ALA A 114 -9.83 -6.17 -6.44
N SER A 115 -10.10 -5.65 -7.63
CA SER A 115 -9.08 -5.12 -8.55
C SER A 115 -8.66 -3.70 -8.19
N GLU A 116 -9.59 -2.88 -7.71
CA GLU A 116 -9.35 -1.45 -7.42
C GLU A 116 -8.70 -1.23 -6.05
N ARG A 117 -8.94 -2.14 -5.10
CA ARG A 117 -8.68 -1.90 -3.67
C ARG A 117 -7.26 -1.49 -3.31
N PHE A 118 -6.25 -2.05 -3.99
CA PHE A 118 -4.85 -1.74 -3.67
C PHE A 118 -4.44 -0.40 -4.25
N THR A 119 -4.87 -0.10 -5.47
CA THR A 119 -4.66 1.22 -6.07
C THR A 119 -5.31 2.30 -5.23
N ALA A 120 -6.53 2.09 -4.74
CA ALA A 120 -7.23 3.06 -3.89
C ALA A 120 -6.46 3.40 -2.59
N VAL A 121 -5.76 2.43 -2.00
CA VAL A 121 -4.87 2.69 -0.84
C VAL A 121 -3.63 3.47 -1.28
N GLN A 122 -3.01 3.07 -2.40
CA GLN A 122 -1.79 3.72 -2.91
C GLN A 122 -2.01 5.17 -3.35
N THR A 123 -3.19 5.48 -3.91
CA THR A 123 -3.56 6.83 -4.36
C THR A 123 -4.10 7.71 -3.22
N GLY A 124 -4.38 7.12 -2.05
CA GLY A 124 -5.02 7.81 -0.93
C GLY A 124 -6.51 8.07 -1.12
N ASP A 125 -7.16 7.38 -2.08
CA ASP A 125 -8.62 7.40 -2.23
C ASP A 125 -9.32 6.80 -0.98
N VAL A 126 -8.64 5.89 -0.28
CA VAL A 126 -9.00 5.41 1.05
C VAL A 126 -7.79 5.47 1.99
N ASP A 127 -8.04 5.71 3.27
CA ASP A 127 -6.99 5.76 4.30
C ASP A 127 -6.61 4.35 4.77
N VAL A 128 -7.60 3.45 4.82
CA VAL A 128 -7.43 2.06 5.24
C VAL A 128 -8.38 1.15 4.47
N LEU A 129 -8.02 -0.11 4.31
CA LEU A 129 -8.80 -1.12 3.59
C LEU A 129 -9.20 -2.27 4.53
N MET A 130 -10.50 -2.38 4.84
CA MET A 130 -11.11 -3.52 5.53
C MET A 130 -12.03 -4.24 4.53
N ARG A 131 -11.48 -5.18 3.76
CA ARG A 131 -12.19 -5.85 2.66
C ARG A 131 -11.74 -7.29 2.47
N ASN A 132 -11.97 -8.15 3.46
CA ASN A 132 -11.64 -9.59 3.44
C ASN A 132 -10.36 -9.95 2.64
N THR A 133 -9.29 -9.18 2.84
CA THR A 133 -8.09 -9.21 1.99
C THR A 133 -7.03 -10.06 2.65
N THR A 134 -6.74 -11.23 2.06
CA THR A 134 -5.69 -12.13 2.56
C THR A 134 -4.32 -11.46 2.54
N TRP A 135 -3.61 -11.53 3.66
CA TRP A 135 -2.20 -11.15 3.71
C TRP A 135 -1.36 -12.22 3.00
N THR A 136 -0.64 -11.84 1.96
CA THR A 136 0.34 -12.69 1.28
C THR A 136 1.67 -11.95 1.16
N GLN A 137 2.78 -12.69 1.11
CA GLN A 137 4.11 -12.08 0.96
C GLN A 137 4.19 -11.16 -0.27
N SER A 138 3.59 -11.55 -1.39
CA SER A 138 3.60 -10.75 -2.62
C SER A 138 2.81 -9.45 -2.52
N ARG A 139 1.74 -9.42 -1.73
CA ARG A 139 0.95 -8.19 -1.49
C ARG A 139 1.71 -7.24 -0.57
N ASP A 140 2.40 -7.78 0.42
CA ASP A 140 3.22 -7.04 1.37
C ASP A 140 4.46 -6.42 0.69
N SER A 141 5.17 -7.19 -0.14
CA SER A 141 6.41 -6.72 -0.77
C SER A 141 6.20 -6.07 -2.14
N SER A 142 5.66 -6.83 -3.11
CA SER A 142 5.64 -6.40 -4.52
C SER A 142 4.51 -5.41 -4.82
N VAL A 143 3.36 -5.57 -4.17
CA VAL A 143 2.26 -4.58 -4.25
C VAL A 143 2.50 -3.41 -3.29
N GLY A 144 3.35 -3.61 -2.27
CA GLY A 144 3.74 -2.56 -1.32
C GLY A 144 2.61 -2.15 -0.38
N MET A 145 1.80 -3.10 0.07
CA MET A 145 0.74 -2.87 1.06
C MET A 145 1.25 -3.17 2.45
N ASP A 146 1.09 -2.25 3.39
CA ASP A 146 1.30 -2.52 4.80
C ASP A 146 0.04 -3.16 5.41
N PHE A 147 0.19 -4.36 5.98
CA PHE A 147 -0.92 -5.08 6.60
C PHE A 147 -0.95 -4.86 8.12
N GLY A 148 -2.16 -4.59 8.63
CA GLY A 148 -2.42 -4.61 10.06
C GLY A 148 -2.53 -6.04 10.63
N PRO A 149 -2.87 -6.17 11.92
CA PRO A 149 -3.11 -7.47 12.54
C PRO A 149 -4.20 -8.28 11.82
N THR A 150 -4.06 -9.60 11.80
CA THR A 150 -5.08 -10.49 11.22
C THR A 150 -6.40 -10.39 12.00
N THR A 151 -7.48 -10.03 11.31
CA THR A 151 -8.83 -9.91 11.90
C THR A 151 -9.69 -11.17 11.71
N TYR A 152 -9.38 -12.00 10.72
CA TYR A 152 -10.12 -13.21 10.40
C TYR A 152 -9.23 -14.25 9.70
N TYR A 153 -9.38 -15.52 10.07
CA TYR A 153 -8.75 -16.66 9.38
C TYR A 153 -9.82 -17.43 8.61
N ASP A 154 -9.59 -17.63 7.31
CA ASP A 154 -10.50 -18.34 6.41
C ASP A 154 -9.81 -19.50 5.67
N GLY A 155 -10.56 -20.14 4.77
CA GLY A 155 -10.04 -21.15 3.86
C GLY A 155 -10.86 -21.19 2.58
N GLN A 156 -10.17 -21.38 1.45
CA GLN A 156 -10.83 -21.56 0.15
C GLN A 156 -11.53 -22.92 0.10
N GLN A 157 -12.82 -22.93 -0.25
CA GLN A 157 -13.66 -24.13 -0.26
C GLN A 157 -14.55 -24.15 -1.50
N LEU A 158 -15.15 -25.31 -1.78
CA LEU A 158 -16.15 -25.48 -2.84
C LEU A 158 -17.57 -25.35 -2.27
N MET A 159 -18.43 -24.63 -2.98
CA MET A 159 -19.87 -24.56 -2.72
C MET A 159 -20.61 -25.31 -3.83
N ALA A 160 -21.48 -26.25 -3.46
CA ALA A 160 -22.32 -27.03 -4.37
C ALA A 160 -23.79 -26.95 -3.94
N ARG A 161 -24.70 -27.28 -4.86
CA ARG A 161 -26.13 -27.40 -4.59
C ARG A 161 -26.51 -28.82 -4.21
#